data_AF-A0A2W0B0J4-F1
#
_entry.id   AF-A0A2W0B0J4-F1
#
_cell.length_a   1.000
_cell.length_b   1.000
_cell.length_c   1.000
_cell.angle_alpha   90.00
_cell.angle_beta   90.00
_cell.angle_gamma   90.00
#
_symmetry.space_group_name_H-M   'P 1'
#
loop_
_entity.id
_entity.type
_entity.pdbx_description
1 polymer ?
#
loop_
_entity_poly.entity_id
_entity_poly.type
_entity_poly.pdbx_seq_one_letter_code
_entity_poly.pdbx_strand_id
1 'polypeptide(L)'
;MQSLHPHRGTIQEYLQELSDPGRYRPDHCPLCRGRDPLRAHGFYCRTLVDVNYDGAIPVRRYLCLLCKRTVSLLPEFALPYLRFSIQVIGLFLVSRLLDRRTLGEAATAASQPNMPYQRGQFWVRRFQQQAAALCVALVSLTTVVPATDFLTRALQMLQGIGWIVAHRFLFAELRAHLLGWPRFLVPHGCRINLLPASSSS
;
A
#
# COMPACT_ATOMS: atom_id res chain seq x y z
N MET A 1 -12.40 -6.61 -4.90
CA MET A 1 -11.31 -5.79 -5.50
C MET A 1 -10.96 -4.65 -4.56
N GLN A 2 -9.69 -4.27 -4.42
CA GLN A 2 -9.26 -3.11 -3.65
C GLN A 2 -8.67 -2.03 -4.58
N SER A 3 -9.02 -0.78 -4.34
CA SER A 3 -8.38 0.42 -4.92
C SER A 3 -7.92 1.30 -3.77
N LEU A 4 -6.97 2.22 -4.02
CA LEU A 4 -6.48 3.09 -2.95
C LEU A 4 -7.33 4.34 -2.81
N HIS A 5 -7.54 4.74 -1.56
CA HIS A 5 -8.03 6.04 -1.12
C HIS A 5 -6.81 6.92 -0.85
N PRO A 6 -6.53 7.93 -1.70
CA PRO A 6 -5.50 8.91 -1.41
C PRO A 6 -5.89 9.69 -0.15
N HIS A 7 -5.07 9.63 0.88
CA HIS A 7 -5.33 10.33 2.13
C HIS A 7 -4.05 10.90 2.68
N ARG A 8 -4.05 12.22 2.84
CA ARG A 8 -2.98 12.96 3.50
C ARG A 8 -3.49 13.34 4.88
N GLY A 9 -2.86 12.81 5.92
CA GLY A 9 -3.27 13.09 7.29
C GLY A 9 -3.13 11.90 8.22
N THR A 10 -3.66 12.10 9.40
CA THR A 10 -3.76 11.12 10.49
C THR A 10 -4.90 10.13 10.25
N ILE A 11 -4.84 8.98 10.91
CA ILE A 11 -5.92 8.00 10.87
C ILE A 11 -7.25 8.60 11.36
N GLN A 12 -7.21 9.52 12.32
CA GLN A 12 -8.38 10.22 12.85
C GLN A 12 -9.05 11.10 11.79
N GLU A 13 -8.27 11.84 11.01
CA GLU A 13 -8.79 12.63 9.89
C GLU A 13 -9.40 11.72 8.82
N TYR A 14 -8.74 10.59 8.50
CA TYR A 14 -9.32 9.58 7.62
C TYR A 14 -10.70 9.12 8.08
N LEU A 15 -10.88 8.86 9.39
CA LEU A 15 -12.18 8.43 9.93
C LEU A 15 -13.27 9.50 9.76
N GLN A 16 -12.92 10.78 9.86
CA GLN A 16 -13.85 11.89 9.65
C GLN A 16 -14.27 12.01 8.18
N GLU A 17 -13.34 11.81 7.24
CA GLU A 17 -13.61 11.86 5.79
C GLU A 17 -14.63 10.81 5.33
N LEU A 18 -14.76 9.70 6.05
CA LEU A 18 -15.67 8.61 5.68
C LEU A 18 -17.15 8.99 5.78
N SER A 19 -17.49 10.10 6.43
CA SER A 19 -18.86 10.61 6.50
C SER A 19 -19.43 10.96 5.12
N ASP A 20 -18.60 11.40 4.17
CA ASP A 20 -19.00 11.72 2.80
C ASP A 20 -18.81 10.51 1.86
N PRO A 21 -19.89 9.88 1.35
CA PRO A 21 -19.79 8.76 0.42
C PRO A 21 -19.48 9.17 -1.04
N GLY A 22 -19.45 10.46 -1.36
CA GLY A 22 -19.02 11.00 -2.65
C GLY A 22 -17.51 11.23 -2.71
N ARG A 23 -16.90 11.57 -1.58
CA ARG A 23 -15.46 11.82 -1.43
C ARG A 23 -14.63 10.60 -1.86
N TYR A 24 -13.79 10.80 -2.88
CA TYR A 24 -12.95 9.78 -3.53
C TYR A 24 -13.68 8.53 -4.07
N ARG A 25 -14.98 8.65 -4.37
CA ARG A 25 -15.68 7.63 -5.14
C ARG A 25 -14.99 7.49 -6.51
N PRO A 26 -14.61 6.27 -6.94
CA PRO A 26 -14.07 6.09 -8.28
C PRO A 26 -15.13 6.45 -9.33
N ASP A 27 -14.70 7.15 -10.38
CA ASP A 27 -15.49 7.60 -11.52
C ASP A 27 -15.91 6.43 -12.43
N HIS A 28 -15.15 5.34 -12.43
CA HIS A 28 -15.44 4.13 -13.18
C HIS A 28 -15.18 2.88 -12.35
N CYS A 29 -15.83 1.77 -12.72
CA CYS A 29 -15.53 0.49 -12.09
C CYS A 29 -14.11 0.02 -12.48
N PRO A 30 -13.20 -0.26 -11.53
CA PRO A 30 -11.86 -0.76 -11.84
C PRO A 30 -11.86 -2.19 -12.39
N LEU A 31 -13.02 -2.86 -12.42
CA LEU A 31 -13.17 -4.24 -12.91
C LEU A 31 -13.77 -4.30 -14.31
N CYS A 32 -14.90 -3.63 -14.56
CA CYS A 32 -15.57 -3.65 -15.87
C CYS A 32 -15.43 -2.36 -16.67
N ARG A 33 -14.77 -1.32 -16.13
CA ARG A 33 -14.59 0.01 -16.74
C ARG A 33 -15.87 0.78 -17.08
N GLY A 34 -17.03 0.23 -16.72
CA GLY A 34 -18.30 0.92 -16.88
C GLY A 34 -18.32 2.22 -16.09
N ARG A 35 -18.85 3.26 -16.72
CA ARG A 35 -19.00 4.63 -16.17
C ARG A 35 -20.26 4.79 -15.32
N ASP A 36 -21.07 3.73 -15.18
CA ASP A 36 -22.22 3.73 -14.28
C ASP A 36 -21.81 3.97 -12.83
N PRO A 37 -22.63 4.70 -12.05
CA PRO A 37 -22.23 5.14 -10.73
C PRO A 37 -21.97 3.95 -9.80
N LEU A 38 -20.76 3.92 -9.26
CA LEU A 38 -20.40 3.11 -8.10
C LEU A 38 -21.23 3.58 -6.90
N ARG A 39 -22.21 2.78 -6.48
CA ARG A 39 -23.08 3.12 -5.34
C ARG A 39 -22.41 2.74 -4.03
N ALA A 40 -22.41 3.65 -3.05
CA ALA A 40 -21.93 3.32 -1.71
C ALA A 40 -22.67 2.09 -1.17
N HIS A 41 -21.91 1.10 -0.74
CA HIS A 41 -22.39 -0.23 -0.33
C HIS A 41 -21.99 -0.54 1.12
N GLY A 42 -21.78 0.50 1.92
CA GLY A 42 -21.36 0.39 3.31
C GLY A 42 -19.84 0.28 3.47
N PHE A 43 -19.42 -0.45 4.49
CA PHE A 43 -18.04 -0.59 4.92
C PHE A 43 -17.72 -2.04 5.26
N TYR A 44 -16.45 -2.40 5.24
CA TYR A 44 -15.95 -3.51 6.05
C TYR A 44 -14.95 -2.98 7.06
N CYS A 45 -14.79 -3.65 8.19
CA CYS A 45 -13.81 -3.29 9.20
C CYS A 45 -12.55 -4.15 9.05
N ARG A 46 -11.38 -3.55 9.24
CA ARG A 46 -10.10 -4.26 9.34
C ARG A 46 -9.30 -3.75 10.53
N THR A 47 -8.45 -4.61 11.07
CA THR A 47 -7.44 -4.15 12.03
C THR A 47 -6.32 -3.42 11.30
N LEU A 48 -5.78 -2.42 11.98
CA LEU A 48 -4.63 -1.65 11.56
C LEU A 48 -3.75 -1.35 12.77
N VAL A 49 -2.45 -1.52 12.60
CA VAL A 49 -1.43 -1.08 13.53
C VAL A 49 -0.55 -0.07 12.81
N ASP A 50 -0.43 1.11 13.40
CA ASP A 50 0.44 2.19 12.99
C ASP A 50 1.27 2.69 14.19
N VAL A 51 2.15 3.67 13.97
CA VAL A 51 3.07 4.20 15.00
C VAL A 51 2.33 4.62 16.27
N ASN A 52 1.19 5.32 16.13
CA ASN A 52 0.39 5.85 17.24
C ASN A 52 -1.06 5.34 17.22
N TYR A 53 -1.30 4.16 16.63
CA TYR A 53 -2.64 3.61 16.48
C TYR A 53 -2.61 2.08 16.49
N ASP A 54 -3.44 1.44 17.31
CA ASP A 54 -3.77 0.02 17.18
C ASP A 54 -5.28 -0.14 17.36
N GLY A 55 -5.98 -0.55 16.31
CA GLY A 55 -7.42 -0.60 16.34
C GLY A 55 -8.04 -1.10 15.05
N ALA A 56 -9.36 -0.92 14.94
CA ALA A 56 -10.11 -1.24 13.75
C ALA A 56 -10.48 0.02 12.97
N ILE A 57 -10.19 0.01 11.67
CA ILE A 57 -10.64 1.05 10.74
C ILE A 57 -11.75 0.51 9.83
N PRO A 58 -12.83 1.26 9.60
CA PRO A 58 -13.77 0.99 8.53
C PRO A 58 -13.13 1.36 7.18
N VAL A 59 -13.47 0.60 6.15
CA VAL A 59 -13.00 0.79 4.77
C VAL A 59 -14.22 0.83 3.86
N ARG A 60 -14.39 1.95 3.16
CA ARG A 60 -15.56 2.22 2.30
C ARG A 60 -15.65 1.18 1.18
N ARG A 61 -16.86 0.71 0.90
CA ARG A 61 -17.16 -0.20 -0.21
C ARG A 61 -18.13 0.44 -1.18
N TYR A 62 -17.93 0.18 -2.45
CA TYR A 62 -18.83 0.56 -3.53
C TYR A 62 -19.26 -0.67 -4.32
N LEU A 63 -20.52 -0.70 -4.74
CA LEU A 63 -21.08 -1.70 -5.63
C LEU A 63 -21.18 -1.13 -7.05
N CYS A 64 -20.60 -1.84 -8.02
CA CYS A 64 -20.83 -1.54 -9.42
C CYS A 64 -22.19 -2.04 -9.87
N LEU A 65 -23.02 -1.16 -10.43
CA LEU A 65 -24.36 -1.52 -10.89
C LEU A 65 -24.36 -2.34 -12.19
N LEU A 66 -23.28 -2.31 -12.97
CA LEU A 66 -23.11 -3.10 -14.19
C LEU A 66 -22.65 -4.52 -13.89
N CYS A 67 -21.44 -4.68 -13.38
CA CYS A 67 -20.87 -6.02 -13.15
C CYS A 67 -21.23 -6.63 -11.80
N LYS A 68 -22.01 -5.92 -10.96
CA LYS A 68 -22.44 -6.36 -9.61
C LYS A 68 -21.30 -6.74 -8.65
N ARG A 69 -20.07 -6.30 -8.93
CA ARG A 69 -18.89 -6.56 -8.09
C ARG A 69 -18.62 -5.40 -7.13
N THR A 70 -18.08 -5.73 -5.96
CA THR A 70 -17.72 -4.76 -4.92
C THR A 70 -16.26 -4.31 -5.03
N VAL A 71 -16.06 -3.01 -4.90
CA VAL A 71 -14.76 -2.33 -4.82
C VAL A 71 -14.60 -1.75 -3.42
N SER A 72 -13.54 -2.13 -2.73
CA SER A 72 -13.15 -1.54 -1.46
C SER A 72 -12.13 -0.43 -1.70
N LEU A 73 -12.32 0.73 -1.09
CA LEU A 73 -11.44 1.88 -1.20
C LEU A 73 -10.53 1.94 0.04
N LEU A 74 -9.36 1.32 -0.07
CA LEU A 74 -8.41 1.11 1.01
C LEU A 74 -7.53 2.36 1.23
N PRO A 75 -7.40 2.91 2.45
CA PRO A 75 -6.47 4.02 2.69
C PRO A 75 -5.04 3.63 2.33
N GLU A 76 -4.32 4.55 1.68
CA GLU A 76 -2.98 4.29 1.17
C GLU A 76 -1.92 4.05 2.25
N PHE A 77 -2.16 4.45 3.49
CA PHE A 77 -1.30 4.04 4.61
C PHE A 77 -1.43 2.55 4.95
N ALA A 78 -2.47 1.86 4.48
CA ALA A 78 -2.69 0.44 4.72
C ALA A 78 -2.26 -0.41 3.51
N LEU A 79 -1.58 -1.51 3.79
CA LEU A 79 -1.28 -2.52 2.79
C LEU A 79 -2.40 -3.58 2.71
N PRO A 80 -2.75 -4.06 1.50
CA PRO A 80 -3.64 -5.20 1.33
C PRO A 80 -3.20 -6.41 2.16
N TYR A 81 -4.12 -7.02 2.90
CA TYR A 81 -3.89 -8.24 3.70
C TYR A 81 -2.78 -8.16 4.76
N LEU A 82 -2.33 -6.96 5.11
CA LEU A 82 -1.36 -6.72 6.18
C LEU A 82 -1.95 -5.84 7.27
N ARG A 83 -1.90 -6.29 8.52
CA ARG A 83 -2.37 -5.49 9.67
C ARG A 83 -1.56 -4.21 9.87
N PHE A 84 -0.30 -4.15 9.45
CA PHE A 84 0.58 -3.04 9.74
C PHE A 84 0.55 -2.00 8.63
N SER A 85 0.60 -0.73 9.03
CA SER A 85 0.73 0.38 8.10
C SER A 85 2.03 0.27 7.32
N ILE A 86 2.06 0.92 6.16
CA ILE A 86 3.28 1.03 5.38
C ILE A 86 4.38 1.80 6.12
N GLN A 87 4.02 2.76 6.98
CA GLN A 87 4.97 3.50 7.78
C GLN A 87 5.69 2.58 8.77
N VAL A 88 4.95 1.75 9.51
CA VAL A 88 5.54 0.77 10.45
C VAL A 88 6.44 -0.23 9.72
N ILE A 89 5.98 -0.77 8.58
CA ILE A 89 6.80 -1.70 7.79
C ILE A 89 8.05 -1.02 7.25
N GLY A 90 7.94 0.23 6.78
CA GLY A 90 9.06 1.01 6.26
C GLY A 90 10.12 1.29 7.32
N LEU A 91 9.71 1.79 8.49
CA LEU A 91 10.59 2.03 9.64
C LEU A 91 11.31 0.73 10.05
N PHE A 92 10.57 -0.37 10.16
CA PHE A 92 11.13 -1.65 10.52
C PHE A 92 12.18 -2.14 9.50
N LEU A 93 11.85 -2.11 8.21
CA LEU A 93 12.74 -2.63 7.17
C LEU A 93 14.01 -1.80 7.03
N VAL A 94 13.91 -0.48 7.14
CA VAL A 94 15.07 0.43 7.13
C VAL A 94 15.97 0.13 8.32
N SER A 95 15.40 0.14 9.52
CA SER A 95 16.16 -0.13 10.74
C SER A 95 16.81 -1.51 10.72
N ARG A 96 16.10 -2.53 10.22
CA ARG A 96 16.64 -3.89 10.16
C ARG A 96 17.69 -4.08 9.08
N LEU A 97 17.45 -3.56 7.87
CA LEU A 97 18.20 -3.95 6.67
C LEU A 97 19.23 -2.91 6.22
N LEU A 98 18.96 -1.61 6.42
CA LEU A 98 19.94 -0.55 6.18
C LEU A 98 20.82 -0.34 7.41
N ASP A 99 20.21 -0.12 8.57
CA ASP A 99 20.96 0.20 9.80
C ASP A 99 21.51 -1.05 10.52
N ARG A 100 21.20 -2.24 9.99
CA ARG A 100 21.67 -3.55 10.48
C ARG A 100 21.31 -3.88 11.94
N ARG A 101 20.36 -3.18 12.55
CA ARG A 101 19.90 -3.44 13.92
C ARG A 101 19.29 -4.83 14.08
N THR A 102 19.27 -5.35 15.30
CA THR A 102 18.57 -6.61 15.60
C THR A 102 17.07 -6.52 15.30
N LEU A 103 16.38 -7.65 15.21
CA LEU A 103 14.93 -7.68 14.98
C LEU A 103 14.15 -6.98 16.10
N GLY A 104 14.61 -7.07 17.35
CA GLY A 104 14.01 -6.38 18.49
C GLY A 104 14.18 -4.87 18.41
N GLU A 105 15.40 -4.40 18.16
CA GLU A 105 15.69 -2.97 18.00
C GLU A 105 14.94 -2.35 16.81
N ALA A 106 14.83 -3.08 15.70
CA ALA A 106 14.06 -2.63 14.54
C ALA A 106 12.55 -2.58 14.83
N ALA A 107 12.03 -3.51 15.64
CA ALA A 107 10.65 -3.48 16.10
C ALA A 107 10.40 -2.25 17.01
N THR A 108 11.31 -1.96 17.93
CA THR A 108 11.27 -0.74 18.75
C THR A 108 11.34 0.53 17.90
N ALA A 109 12.23 0.57 16.90
CA ALA A 109 12.33 1.71 15.98
C ALA A 109 11.06 1.95 15.14
N ALA A 110 10.26 0.91 14.93
CA ALA A 110 8.96 0.97 14.27
C ALA A 110 7.79 1.23 15.24
N SER A 111 8.08 1.55 16.51
CA SER A 111 7.11 1.69 17.61
C SER A 111 6.32 0.42 17.90
N GLN A 112 6.93 -0.74 17.67
CA GLN A 112 6.32 -2.06 17.89
C GLN A 112 7.17 -2.96 18.81
N PRO A 113 7.53 -2.54 20.03
CA PRO A 113 8.45 -3.29 20.89
C PRO A 113 7.96 -4.71 21.22
N ASN A 114 6.64 -4.93 21.24
CA ASN A 114 6.01 -6.22 21.54
C ASN A 114 5.64 -7.04 20.30
N MET A 115 6.11 -6.65 19.11
CA MET A 115 5.79 -7.39 17.88
C MET A 115 6.42 -8.79 17.92
N PRO A 116 5.65 -9.86 17.58
CA PRO A 116 6.20 -11.20 17.50
C PRO A 116 7.39 -11.28 16.55
N TYR A 117 8.47 -11.92 17.01
CA TYR A 117 9.71 -12.09 16.25
C TYR A 117 9.51 -12.66 14.83
N GLN A 118 8.63 -13.66 14.69
CA GLN A 118 8.34 -14.30 13.41
C GLN A 118 7.75 -13.30 12.38
N ARG A 119 7.06 -12.26 12.85
CA ARG A 119 6.48 -11.23 11.98
C ARG A 119 7.56 -10.37 11.34
N GLY A 120 8.55 -9.95 12.13
CA GLY A 120 9.73 -9.23 11.62
C GLY A 120 10.52 -10.08 10.63
N GLN A 121 10.77 -11.36 10.95
CA GLN A 121 11.41 -12.28 10.02
C GLN A 121 10.64 -12.44 8.71
N PHE A 122 9.33 -12.55 8.78
CA PHE A 122 8.47 -12.67 7.61
C PHE A 122 8.58 -11.45 6.69
N TRP A 123 8.58 -10.23 7.23
CA TRP A 123 8.77 -9.01 6.43
C TRP A 123 10.14 -8.97 5.76
N VAL A 124 11.21 -9.29 6.50
CA VAL A 124 12.57 -9.35 5.95
C VAL A 124 12.65 -10.32 4.77
N ARG A 125 12.21 -11.58 4.97
CA ARG A 125 12.29 -12.62 3.93
C ARG A 125 11.54 -12.22 2.68
N ARG A 126 10.32 -11.69 2.83
CA ARG A 126 9.49 -11.29 1.69
C ARG A 126 10.03 -10.08 0.95
N PHE A 127 10.55 -9.11 1.68
CA PHE A 127 11.18 -7.95 1.08
C PHE A 127 12.44 -8.34 0.29
N GLN A 128 13.31 -9.18 0.89
CA GLN A 128 14.50 -9.71 0.22
C GLN A 128 14.16 -10.42 -1.09
N GLN A 129 13.13 -11.27 -1.09
CA GLN A 129 12.68 -11.98 -2.29
C GLN A 129 12.16 -11.05 -3.40
N GLN A 130 11.72 -9.84 -3.07
CA GLN A 130 11.12 -8.89 -4.01
C GLN A 130 12.02 -7.71 -4.37
N ALA A 131 13.17 -7.55 -3.71
CA ALA A 131 14.01 -6.37 -3.83
C ALA A 131 14.43 -6.05 -5.28
N ALA A 132 14.81 -7.06 -6.06
CA ALA A 132 15.18 -6.87 -7.46
C ALA A 132 13.98 -6.41 -8.32
N ALA A 133 12.81 -7.04 -8.15
CA ALA A 133 11.59 -6.65 -8.85
C ALA A 133 11.13 -5.23 -8.46
N LEU A 134 11.28 -4.85 -7.19
CA LEU A 134 11.01 -3.49 -6.72
C LEU A 134 11.94 -2.48 -7.37
N CYS A 135 13.24 -2.77 -7.48
CA CYS A 135 14.18 -1.87 -8.15
C CYS A 135 13.73 -1.59 -9.58
N VAL A 136 13.40 -2.65 -10.35
CA VAL A 136 12.92 -2.52 -11.73
C VAL A 136 11.64 -1.70 -11.81
N ALA A 137 10.66 -2.00 -10.95
CA ALA A 137 9.39 -1.28 -10.93
C ALA A 137 9.58 0.21 -10.63
N LEU A 138 10.46 0.55 -9.68
CA LEU A 138 10.61 1.92 -9.19
C LEU A 138 11.51 2.82 -10.06
N VAL A 139 12.19 2.30 -11.09
CA VAL A 139 13.03 3.12 -11.99
C VAL A 139 12.22 4.24 -12.67
N SER A 140 10.93 4.03 -12.91
CA SER A 140 10.08 5.07 -13.51
C SER A 140 9.79 6.25 -12.59
N LEU A 141 10.09 6.14 -11.29
CA LEU A 141 9.79 7.18 -10.29
C LEU A 141 11.03 7.89 -9.73
N THR A 142 12.23 7.37 -9.99
CA THR A 142 13.45 7.94 -9.45
C THR A 142 14.64 7.59 -10.33
N THR A 143 15.68 8.42 -10.31
CA THR A 143 16.94 8.09 -10.96
C THR A 143 17.56 6.85 -10.32
N VAL A 144 18.29 6.07 -11.12
CA VAL A 144 18.89 4.83 -10.64
C VAL A 144 19.88 5.15 -9.52
N VAL A 145 19.61 4.64 -8.32
CA VAL A 145 20.46 4.84 -7.15
C VAL A 145 21.61 3.81 -7.19
N PRO A 146 22.89 4.25 -7.13
CA PRO A 146 24.00 3.33 -7.02
C PRO A 146 23.98 2.64 -5.65
N ALA A 147 24.01 1.32 -5.65
CA ALA A 147 24.12 0.51 -4.44
C ALA A 147 24.78 -0.84 -4.75
N THR A 148 25.40 -1.44 -3.74
CA THR A 148 26.12 -2.72 -3.78
C THR A 148 25.24 -3.91 -4.11
N ASP A 149 23.96 -3.83 -3.79
CA ASP A 149 23.00 -4.91 -3.94
C ASP A 149 21.57 -4.37 -4.11
N PHE A 150 20.65 -5.21 -4.60
CA PHE A 150 19.26 -4.83 -4.83
C PHE A 150 18.47 -4.51 -3.56
N LEU A 151 18.84 -5.08 -2.41
CA LEU A 151 18.16 -4.83 -1.14
C LEU A 151 18.37 -3.38 -0.71
N THR A 152 19.64 -2.98 -0.67
CA THR A 152 20.07 -1.63 -0.31
C THR A 152 19.50 -0.63 -1.31
N ARG A 153 19.58 -0.93 -2.62
CA ARG A 153 19.02 -0.08 -3.68
C ARG A 153 17.51 0.13 -3.51
N ALA A 154 16.74 -0.93 -3.33
CA ALA A 154 15.29 -0.84 -3.20
C ALA A 154 14.89 0.01 -1.99
N LEU A 155 15.56 -0.16 -0.84
CA LEU A 155 15.27 0.63 0.36
C LEU A 155 15.63 2.11 0.17
N GLN A 156 16.75 2.42 -0.47
CA GLN A 156 17.13 3.80 -0.79
C GLN A 156 16.16 4.45 -1.78
N MET A 157 15.71 3.72 -2.80
CA MET A 157 14.67 4.20 -3.74
C MET A 157 13.35 4.47 -3.00
N LEU A 158 12.92 3.56 -2.11
CA LEU A 158 11.71 3.74 -1.30
C LEU A 158 11.80 4.95 -0.35
N GLN A 159 12.97 5.18 0.25
CA GLN A 159 13.22 6.36 1.08
C GLN A 159 13.19 7.65 0.26
N GLY A 160 13.87 7.67 -0.90
CA GLY A 160 13.94 8.85 -1.76
C GLY A 160 12.59 9.22 -2.40
N ILE A 161 11.81 8.23 -2.84
CA ILE A 161 10.47 8.43 -3.42
C ILE A 161 9.44 8.78 -2.32
N GLY A 162 9.63 8.21 -1.14
CA GLY A 162 8.61 8.15 -0.09
C GLY A 162 7.74 6.90 -0.21
N TRP A 163 7.60 6.18 0.90
CA TRP A 163 6.94 4.86 0.94
C TRP A 163 5.48 4.87 0.46
N ILE A 164 4.70 5.88 0.86
CA ILE A 164 3.29 6.01 0.44
C ILE A 164 3.19 6.20 -1.07
N VAL A 165 4.03 7.06 -1.64
CA VAL A 165 4.05 7.35 -3.09
C VAL A 165 4.44 6.09 -3.86
N ALA A 166 5.50 5.41 -3.42
CA ALA A 166 5.94 4.15 -4.03
C ALA A 166 4.85 3.08 -3.96
N HIS A 167 4.19 2.90 -2.81
CA HIS A 167 3.09 1.94 -2.69
C HIS A 167 1.89 2.31 -3.56
N ARG A 168 1.53 3.60 -3.63
CA ARG A 168 0.46 4.05 -4.51
C ARG A 168 0.74 3.65 -5.96
N PHE A 169 1.95 3.93 -6.44
CA PHE A 169 2.37 3.53 -7.78
C PHE A 169 2.39 2.01 -7.98
N LEU A 170 3.06 1.27 -7.08
CA LEU A 170 3.16 -0.19 -7.16
C LEU A 170 1.78 -0.84 -7.21
N PHE A 171 0.86 -0.42 -6.34
CA PHE A 171 -0.43 -1.08 -6.19
C PHE A 171 -1.49 -0.57 -7.17
N ALA A 172 -1.54 0.73 -7.46
CA ALA A 172 -2.52 1.29 -8.40
C ALA A 172 -2.12 0.97 -9.85
N GLU A 173 -0.88 1.25 -10.23
CA GLU A 173 -0.45 1.17 -11.63
C GLU A 173 0.03 -0.22 -12.01
N LEU A 174 0.90 -0.82 -11.18
CA LEU A 174 1.53 -2.09 -11.51
C LEU A 174 0.82 -3.31 -10.94
N ARG A 175 -0.18 -3.11 -10.06
CA ARG A 175 -0.82 -4.18 -9.27
C ARG A 175 0.18 -5.05 -8.50
N ALA A 176 1.33 -4.49 -8.15
CA ALA A 176 2.36 -5.10 -7.33
C ALA A 176 2.09 -4.85 -5.83
N HIS A 177 2.73 -5.65 -4.99
CA HIS A 177 2.68 -5.50 -3.53
C HIS A 177 4.09 -5.37 -2.99
N LEU A 178 4.30 -4.44 -2.05
CA LEU A 178 5.63 -4.10 -1.54
C LEU A 178 6.38 -5.30 -0.93
N LEU A 179 5.66 -6.20 -0.26
CA LEU A 179 6.21 -7.46 0.26
C LEU A 179 5.90 -8.66 -0.65
N GLY A 180 5.57 -8.42 -1.92
CA GLY A 180 5.08 -9.43 -2.85
C GLY A 180 3.68 -9.93 -2.51
N TRP A 181 2.99 -10.54 -3.46
CA TRP A 181 1.71 -11.19 -3.22
C TRP A 181 1.91 -12.65 -2.79
N PRO A 182 1.20 -13.17 -1.77
CA PRO A 182 0.97 -14.61 -1.69
C PRO A 182 0.32 -15.09 -2.98
N ARG A 183 0.72 -16.26 -3.51
CA ARG A 183 0.23 -16.78 -4.81
C ARG A 183 -1.30 -16.76 -4.94
N PHE A 184 -2.02 -17.04 -3.87
CA PHE A 184 -3.49 -17.08 -3.84
C PHE A 184 -4.16 -15.70 -3.68
N LEU A 185 -3.39 -14.63 -3.42
CA LEU A 185 -3.88 -13.26 -3.29
C LEU A 185 -3.39 -12.35 -4.41
N VAL A 186 -2.70 -12.90 -5.42
CA VAL A 186 -2.31 -12.13 -6.60
C VAL A 186 -3.60 -11.57 -7.22
N PRO A 187 -3.73 -10.23 -7.35
CA PRO A 187 -4.89 -9.64 -7.99
C PRO A 187 -5.02 -10.22 -9.40
N HIS A 188 -6.24 -10.60 -9.77
CA HIS A 188 -6.53 -10.95 -11.16
C HIS A 188 -6.14 -9.74 -12.02
N GLY A 189 -5.38 -9.97 -13.10
CA GLY A 189 -4.61 -9.00 -13.89
C GLY A 189 -5.39 -7.88 -14.58
N CYS A 190 -6.25 -7.15 -13.87
CA CYS A 190 -6.82 -5.89 -14.29
C CYS A 190 -5.71 -4.83 -14.29
N ARG A 191 -5.05 -4.68 -15.45
CA ARG A 191 -4.21 -3.52 -15.77
C ARG A 191 -5.05 -2.26 -15.59
N ILE A 192 -4.62 -1.35 -14.70
CA ILE A 192 -5.08 0.04 -14.78
C ILE A 192 -4.29 0.66 -15.94
N ASN A 193 -5.01 1.10 -16.97
CA ASN A 193 -4.41 2.00 -17.93
C ASN A 193 -4.17 3.31 -17.19
N LEU A 194 -2.89 3.62 -16.96
CA LEU A 194 -2.44 4.98 -16.70
C LEU A 194 -3.15 5.90 -17.70
N LEU A 195 -3.98 6.82 -17.20
CA LEU A 195 -4.44 7.94 -18.03
C LEU A 195 -3.17 8.64 -18.54
N PRO A 196 -3.02 8.86 -19.85
CA PRO A 196 -1.93 9.69 -20.33
C PRO A 196 -2.05 11.05 -19.66
N ALA A 197 -0.93 11.58 -19.16
CA ALA A 197 -0.85 12.93 -18.65
C ALA A 197 -1.58 13.86 -19.64
N SER A 198 -2.55 14.60 -19.14
CA SER A 198 -3.24 15.62 -19.91
C SER A 198 -2.20 16.49 -20.59
N SER A 199 -2.11 16.39 -21.92
CA SER A 199 -1.40 17.36 -22.74
C SER A 199 -2.12 18.68 -22.55
N SER A 200 -1.57 19.55 -21.71
CA SER A 200 -1.91 20.96 -21.66
C SER A 200 -1.71 21.51 -23.07
N SER A 201 -2.83 21.87 -23.71
CA SER A 201 -2.88 22.73 -24.90
C SER A 201 -3.07 24.17 -24.42
#